data_AF-A0A2H9P6J0-F1
#
_entry.id   AF-A0A2H9P6J0-F1
#
_cell.length_a   1.000
_cell.length_b   1.000
_cell.length_c   1.000
_cell.angle_alpha   90.00
_cell.angle_beta   90.00
_cell.angle_gamma   90.00
#
_symmetry.space_group_name_H-M   'P 1'
#
loop_
_entity.id
_entity.type
_entity.pdbx_description
1 polymer ?
#
loop_
_entity_poly.entity_id
_entity_poly.type
_entity_poly.pdbx_seq_one_letter_code
_entity_poly.pdbx_strand_id
1 'polypeptide(L)'
;MTGFAEAKRAVDEALDKAKLCVVVGECRVRYEGRAASKLSEGDRLLIIKPDGTFLVHQGSKMAAINYQGPGAAITTAASEGGLTVTAQRLKPLKETIEVEFSRVDFAGSFEMRDDKKLKLFGSERELSGLLMQDLNVLEKGLRPLKKESAMPKGAVDILAEDALGHLVAIEVKRRDAGLAAVTQLNRYVHELRKRKGGVVRGILCSPSITANAHKMLEQEGLEYVKLDYEIGNPCAKIRGLEKKQRDLHEY
;
A
#
# COMPACT_ATOMS: atom_id res chain seq x y z
N MET A 1 -34.93 -6.41 14.15
CA MET A 1 -34.86 -5.23 13.27
C MET A 1 -34.73 -4.00 14.15
N THR A 2 -33.70 -3.21 13.93
CA THR A 2 -33.43 -1.98 14.67
C THR A 2 -34.21 -0.83 14.03
N GLY A 3 -34.90 0.01 14.81
CA GLY A 3 -35.63 1.15 14.23
C GLY A 3 -34.68 2.22 13.68
N PHE A 4 -35.07 2.97 12.64
CA PHE A 4 -34.19 3.98 12.03
C PHE A 4 -33.72 5.05 13.02
N ALA A 5 -34.58 5.48 13.95
CA ALA A 5 -34.21 6.42 15.02
C ALA A 5 -33.17 5.83 15.98
N GLU A 6 -33.30 4.54 16.30
CA GLU A 6 -32.35 3.83 17.15
C GLU A 6 -31.00 3.66 16.43
N ALA A 7 -31.02 3.27 15.16
CA ALA A 7 -29.82 3.16 14.34
C ALA A 7 -29.12 4.52 14.17
N LYS A 8 -29.87 5.61 13.95
CA LYS A 8 -29.32 6.97 13.93
C LYS A 8 -28.59 7.31 15.22
N ARG A 9 -29.21 7.04 16.38
CA ARG A 9 -28.58 7.26 17.69
C ARG A 9 -27.28 6.47 17.84
N ALA A 10 -27.22 5.22 17.36
CA ALA A 10 -26.00 4.42 17.41
C ALA A 10 -24.88 5.03 16.56
N VAL A 11 -25.20 5.58 15.39
CA VAL A 11 -24.22 6.28 14.53
C VAL A 11 -23.80 7.60 15.17
N ASP A 12 -24.74 8.42 15.64
CA ASP A 12 -24.45 9.70 16.27
C ASP A 12 -23.57 9.52 17.52
N GLU A 13 -23.90 8.58 18.39
CA GLU A 13 -23.07 8.27 19.55
C GLU A 13 -21.66 7.83 19.14
N ALA A 14 -21.54 7.07 18.05
CA ALA A 14 -20.24 6.64 17.58
C ALA A 14 -19.38 7.81 17.11
N LEU A 15 -19.98 8.78 16.40
CA LEU A 15 -19.29 9.99 15.95
C LEU A 15 -18.90 10.88 17.13
N ASP A 16 -19.84 11.14 18.05
CA ASP A 16 -19.64 12.01 19.21
C ASP A 16 -18.55 11.48 20.16
N LYS A 17 -18.51 10.16 20.36
CA LYS A 17 -17.57 9.50 21.28
C LYS A 17 -16.34 8.91 20.60
N ALA A 18 -16.12 9.22 19.31
CA ALA A 18 -15.01 8.68 18.53
C ALA A 18 -14.89 7.14 18.61
N LYS A 19 -16.02 6.45 18.47
CA LYS A 19 -16.13 4.98 18.44
C LYS A 19 -16.22 4.46 17.00
N LEU A 20 -15.91 3.17 16.83
CA LEU A 20 -16.25 2.46 15.60
C LEU A 20 -17.77 2.28 15.51
N CYS A 21 -18.37 2.52 14.36
CA CYS A 21 -19.77 2.21 14.08
C CYS A 21 -19.89 1.10 13.03
N VAL A 22 -20.87 0.22 13.21
CA VAL A 22 -21.25 -0.82 12.26
C VAL A 22 -22.75 -0.75 12.04
N VAL A 23 -23.18 -0.69 10.77
CA VAL A 23 -24.59 -0.78 10.37
C VAL A 23 -24.73 -1.86 9.30
N VAL A 24 -25.69 -2.76 9.47
CA VAL A 24 -26.01 -3.83 8.51
C VAL A 24 -27.49 -3.73 8.15
N GLY A 25 -27.77 -3.84 6.86
CA GLY A 25 -29.15 -3.85 6.37
C GLY A 25 -29.24 -3.66 4.86
N GLU A 26 -30.46 -3.57 4.38
CA GLU A 26 -30.77 -3.31 2.98
C GLU A 26 -30.66 -1.81 2.70
N CYS A 27 -29.85 -1.44 1.72
CA CYS A 27 -29.64 -0.05 1.36
C CYS A 27 -29.28 0.13 -0.11
N ARG A 28 -29.33 1.38 -0.58
CA ARG A 28 -28.69 1.82 -1.82
C ARG A 28 -27.52 2.75 -1.52
N VAL A 29 -26.60 2.87 -2.49
CA VAL A 29 -25.44 3.76 -2.38
C VAL A 29 -25.34 4.67 -3.59
N ARG A 30 -25.04 5.95 -3.35
CA ARG A 30 -24.66 6.91 -4.38
C ARG A 30 -23.30 7.49 -4.04
N TYR A 31 -22.47 7.67 -5.06
CA TYR A 31 -21.20 8.37 -4.94
C TYR A 31 -21.04 9.40 -6.05
N GLU A 32 -20.59 10.59 -5.68
CA GLU A 32 -20.23 11.67 -6.58
C GLU A 32 -18.90 12.29 -6.14
N GLY A 33 -17.96 12.42 -7.07
CA GLY A 33 -16.61 12.89 -6.77
C GLY A 33 -15.69 12.86 -8.00
N ARG A 34 -14.55 12.17 -7.87
CA ARG A 34 -13.61 11.93 -8.99
C ARG A 34 -14.22 11.08 -10.11
N ALA A 35 -15.22 10.27 -9.75
CA ALA A 35 -16.11 9.57 -10.64
C ALA A 35 -17.53 9.67 -10.06
N ALA A 36 -18.51 9.05 -10.72
CA ALA A 36 -19.85 8.89 -10.18
C ALA A 36 -20.27 7.42 -10.23
N SER A 37 -21.01 6.96 -9.23
CA SER A 37 -21.54 5.59 -9.21
C SER A 37 -22.88 5.53 -8.48
N LYS A 38 -23.72 4.58 -8.89
CA LYS A 38 -24.96 4.20 -8.20
C LYS A 38 -24.93 2.71 -7.98
N LEU A 39 -25.37 2.29 -6.81
CA LEU A 39 -25.48 0.90 -6.43
C LEU A 39 -26.88 0.70 -5.86
N SER A 40 -27.67 -0.17 -6.51
CA SER A 40 -29.08 -0.44 -6.21
C SER A 40 -29.28 -1.04 -4.81
N GLU A 41 -30.54 -1.20 -4.40
CA GLU A 41 -30.91 -1.87 -3.16
C GLU A 41 -30.26 -3.25 -2.99
N GLY A 42 -30.03 -3.64 -1.74
CA GLY A 42 -29.46 -4.92 -1.34
C GLY A 42 -28.74 -4.85 0.01
N ASP A 43 -28.42 -6.00 0.57
CA ASP A 43 -27.80 -6.08 1.90
C ASP A 43 -26.33 -5.64 1.86
N ARG A 44 -25.97 -4.71 2.75
CA ARG A 44 -24.61 -4.17 2.88
C ARG A 44 -24.20 -4.00 4.32
N LEU A 45 -22.89 -4.03 4.52
CA LEU A 45 -22.21 -3.69 5.76
C LEU A 45 -21.59 -2.30 5.59
N LEU A 46 -22.02 -1.34 6.40
CA LEU A 46 -21.40 -0.04 6.55
C LEU A 46 -20.53 -0.03 7.82
N ILE A 47 -19.27 0.37 7.67
CA ILE A 47 -18.33 0.61 8.77
C ILE A 47 -17.91 2.07 8.75
N ILE A 48 -17.99 2.73 9.91
CA ILE A 48 -17.53 4.11 10.10
C ILE A 48 -16.50 4.10 11.22
N LYS A 49 -15.29 4.57 10.94
CA LYS A 49 -14.21 4.64 11.93
C LYS A 49 -14.14 6.03 12.57
N PRO A 50 -13.53 6.15 13.76
CA PRO A 50 -13.38 7.43 14.46
C PRO A 50 -12.65 8.53 13.67
N ASP A 51 -11.77 8.13 12.73
CA ASP A 51 -11.03 9.07 11.88
C ASP A 51 -11.83 9.54 10.65
N GLY A 52 -13.12 9.19 10.55
CA GLY A 52 -13.98 9.51 9.41
C GLY A 52 -13.82 8.56 8.22
N THR A 53 -13.05 7.47 8.35
CA THR A 53 -13.02 6.43 7.30
C THR A 53 -14.40 5.79 7.19
N PHE A 54 -14.91 5.71 5.97
CA PHE A 54 -16.26 5.25 5.65
C PHE A 54 -16.19 4.11 4.63
N LEU A 55 -16.65 2.92 4.98
CA LEU A 55 -16.49 1.70 4.16
C LEU A 55 -17.82 1.01 3.96
N VAL A 56 -18.21 0.78 2.71
CA VAL A 56 -19.38 -0.02 2.35
C VAL A 56 -18.94 -1.34 1.73
N HIS A 57 -19.42 -2.45 2.27
CA HIS A 57 -19.11 -3.80 1.81
C HIS A 57 -20.37 -4.55 1.36
N GLN A 58 -20.20 -5.39 0.34
CA GLN A 58 -21.12 -6.49 0.04
C GLN A 58 -20.63 -7.76 0.75
N GLY A 59 -21.40 -8.85 0.68
CA GLY A 59 -21.05 -10.14 1.30
C GLY A 59 -19.85 -10.89 0.68
N SER A 60 -19.09 -10.29 -0.23
CA SER A 60 -17.94 -10.92 -0.88
C SER A 60 -16.84 -9.91 -1.23
N LYS A 61 -15.65 -10.44 -1.57
CA LYS A 61 -14.42 -9.71 -1.89
C LYS A 61 -13.80 -9.00 -0.68
N MET A 62 -12.49 -8.76 -0.76
CA MET A 62 -11.71 -8.16 0.32
C MET A 62 -11.92 -6.65 0.44
N ALA A 63 -12.07 -5.96 -0.69
CA ALA A 63 -12.16 -4.51 -0.74
C ALA A 63 -13.60 -4.01 -0.51
N ALA A 64 -13.74 -2.84 0.12
CA ALA A 64 -15.00 -2.11 0.15
C ALA A 64 -15.42 -1.71 -1.28
N ILE A 65 -16.71 -1.80 -1.58
CA ILE A 65 -17.25 -1.46 -2.91
C ILE A 65 -17.34 0.06 -3.10
N ASN A 66 -17.63 0.79 -2.02
CA ASN A 66 -17.53 2.25 -1.94
C ASN A 66 -16.79 2.60 -0.65
N TYR A 67 -15.87 3.56 -0.72
CA TYR A 67 -15.09 3.97 0.43
C TYR A 67 -14.67 5.44 0.38
N GLN A 68 -14.56 6.04 1.56
CA GLN A 68 -13.89 7.32 1.76
C GLN A 68 -12.80 7.13 2.83
N GLY A 69 -11.60 7.63 2.55
CA GLY A 69 -10.50 7.60 3.52
C GLY A 69 -10.72 8.53 4.71
N PRO A 70 -9.73 8.63 5.63
CA PRO A 70 -9.82 9.47 6.81
C PRO A 70 -10.14 10.95 6.50
N GLY A 71 -10.78 11.63 7.44
CA GLY A 71 -11.10 13.06 7.41
C GLY A 71 -12.41 13.42 6.71
N ALA A 72 -13.29 12.46 6.43
CA ALA A 72 -14.63 12.76 5.94
C ALA A 72 -15.53 13.24 7.09
N ALA A 73 -16.33 14.27 6.84
CA ALA A 73 -17.41 14.67 7.72
C ALA A 73 -18.59 13.72 7.51
N ILE A 74 -19.05 13.07 8.57
CA ILE A 74 -20.15 12.12 8.53
C ILE A 74 -21.40 12.78 9.11
N THR A 75 -22.52 12.69 8.40
CA THR A 75 -23.83 13.15 8.86
C THR A 75 -24.87 12.05 8.75
N THR A 76 -25.90 12.12 9.57
CA THR A 76 -26.99 11.14 9.58
C THR A 76 -28.35 11.83 9.59
N ALA A 77 -29.32 11.22 8.91
CA ALA A 77 -30.71 11.62 8.93
C ALA A 77 -31.58 10.36 9.00
N ALA A 78 -32.63 10.39 9.81
CA ALA A 78 -33.63 9.31 9.86
C ALA A 78 -35.02 9.90 9.67
N SER A 79 -35.84 9.19 8.91
CA SER A 79 -37.26 9.49 8.69
C SER A 79 -38.06 8.18 8.70
N GLU A 80 -39.38 8.23 8.50
CA GLU A 80 -40.19 7.03 8.29
C GLU A 80 -39.73 6.23 7.07
N GLY A 81 -39.14 6.89 6.07
CA GLY A 81 -38.71 6.27 4.81
C GLY A 81 -37.32 5.62 4.83
N GLY A 82 -36.54 5.76 5.91
CA GLY A 82 -35.20 5.17 5.98
C GLY A 82 -34.20 5.91 6.87
N LEU A 83 -32.99 5.34 6.94
CA LEU A 83 -31.81 5.96 7.54
C LEU A 83 -30.81 6.32 6.42
N THR A 84 -30.47 7.60 6.33
CA THR A 84 -29.42 8.10 5.43
C THR A 84 -28.15 8.41 6.23
N VAL A 85 -27.03 7.87 5.79
CA VAL A 85 -25.70 8.18 6.31
C VAL A 85 -24.84 8.71 5.17
N THR A 86 -24.30 9.92 5.35
CA THR A 86 -23.56 10.62 4.31
C THR A 86 -22.14 10.91 4.77
N ALA A 87 -21.16 10.53 3.95
CA ALA A 87 -19.76 10.88 4.12
C ALA A 87 -19.36 11.94 3.09
N GLN A 88 -18.92 13.11 3.56
CA GLN A 88 -18.49 14.21 2.70
C GLN A 88 -17.02 14.58 2.95
N ARG A 89 -16.23 14.64 1.88
CA ARG A 89 -14.86 15.15 1.89
C ARG A 89 -14.78 16.39 1.00
N LEU A 90 -14.15 17.47 1.48
CA LEU A 90 -14.07 18.74 0.74
C LEU A 90 -12.74 18.94 -0.02
N LYS A 91 -11.66 18.28 0.40
CA LYS A 91 -10.31 18.43 -0.18
C LYS A 91 -9.69 17.06 -0.50
N PRO A 92 -8.89 16.93 -1.57
CA PRO A 92 -8.54 17.97 -2.56
C PRO A 92 -9.67 18.32 -3.54
N LEU A 93 -10.65 17.43 -3.71
CA LEU A 93 -11.89 17.65 -4.46
C LEU A 93 -13.08 17.26 -3.58
N LYS A 94 -14.23 17.89 -3.79
CA LYS A 94 -15.49 17.52 -3.12
C LYS A 94 -15.90 16.10 -3.55
N GLU A 95 -16.08 15.22 -2.58
CA GLU A 95 -16.55 13.85 -2.78
C GLU A 95 -17.63 13.54 -1.75
N THR A 96 -18.72 12.91 -2.17
CA THR A 96 -19.86 12.54 -1.33
C THR A 96 -20.20 11.08 -1.56
N ILE A 97 -20.32 10.30 -0.48
CA ILE A 97 -20.92 8.96 -0.48
C ILE A 97 -22.18 9.05 0.37
N GLU A 98 -23.32 8.66 -0.19
CA GLU A 98 -24.61 8.57 0.50
C GLU A 98 -25.04 7.11 0.54
N VAL A 99 -25.33 6.61 1.73
CA VAL A 99 -25.90 5.28 1.97
C VAL A 99 -27.28 5.45 2.58
N GLU A 100 -28.29 4.96 1.88
CA GLU A 100 -29.70 5.09 2.30
C GLU A 100 -30.26 3.71 2.59
N PHE A 101 -30.44 3.40 3.86
CA PHE A 101 -31.00 2.14 4.35
C PHE A 101 -32.52 2.16 4.32
N SER A 102 -33.10 1.23 3.56
CA SER A 102 -34.52 0.91 3.51
C SER A 102 -34.92 -0.10 4.58
N ARG A 103 -33.95 -0.87 5.11
CA ARG A 103 -34.10 -1.73 6.30
C ARG A 103 -32.81 -1.74 7.10
N VAL A 104 -32.88 -1.67 8.43
CA VAL A 104 -31.72 -1.85 9.32
C VAL A 104 -31.89 -3.12 10.14
N ASP A 105 -31.01 -4.08 9.88
CA ASP A 105 -30.97 -5.37 10.58
C ASP A 105 -30.15 -5.27 11.86
N PHE A 106 -29.09 -4.43 11.85
CA PHE A 106 -28.23 -4.16 13.01
C PHE A 106 -27.60 -2.76 12.93
N ALA A 107 -27.47 -2.08 14.07
CA ALA A 107 -26.62 -0.90 14.22
C ALA A 107 -25.97 -0.89 15.60
N GLY A 108 -24.66 -0.65 15.68
CA GLY A 108 -23.91 -0.67 16.93
C GLY A 108 -22.68 0.22 16.92
N SER A 109 -22.28 0.68 18.11
CA SER A 109 -21.06 1.44 18.33
C SER A 109 -20.11 0.72 19.29
N PHE A 110 -18.81 0.77 19.02
CA PHE A 110 -17.79 0.00 19.73
C PHE A 110 -16.60 0.89 20.09
N GLU A 111 -16.25 0.92 21.37
CA GLU A 111 -15.01 1.54 21.81
C GLU A 111 -13.83 0.66 21.40
N MET A 112 -12.91 1.22 20.61
CA MET A 112 -11.71 0.51 20.17
C MET A 112 -10.53 0.99 21.01
N ARG A 113 -9.97 0.09 21.83
CA ARG A 113 -8.78 0.34 22.65
C ARG A 113 -7.61 -0.43 22.06
N ASP A 114 -6.92 0.17 21.09
CA ASP A 114 -5.72 -0.43 20.51
C ASP A 114 -4.63 0.64 20.26
N ASP A 115 -3.53 0.50 20.98
CA ASP A 115 -2.31 1.31 20.84
C ASP A 115 -1.18 0.53 20.15
N LYS A 116 -1.43 -0.74 19.79
CA LYS A 116 -0.41 -1.62 19.24
C LYS A 116 -0.29 -1.40 17.75
N LYS A 117 0.96 -1.28 17.30
CA LYS A 117 1.28 -1.22 15.88
C LYS A 117 1.43 -2.64 15.35
N LEU A 118 0.84 -2.91 14.20
CA LEU A 118 1.11 -4.13 13.44
C LEU A 118 2.62 -4.25 13.20
N LYS A 119 3.23 -5.33 13.69
CA LYS A 119 4.60 -5.69 13.34
C LYS A 119 4.57 -6.56 12.09
N LEU A 120 5.13 -6.05 11.00
CA LEU A 120 5.25 -6.78 9.74
C LEU A 120 6.67 -7.34 9.60
N PHE A 121 6.79 -8.65 9.50
CA PHE A 121 8.05 -9.35 9.19
C PHE A 121 8.11 -9.73 7.70
N GLY A 122 9.30 -9.74 7.12
CA GLY A 122 9.52 -9.96 5.69
C GLY A 122 9.12 -8.77 4.81
N SER A 123 9.20 -7.54 5.36
CA SER A 123 9.04 -6.33 4.55
C SER A 123 10.26 -6.08 3.66
N GLU A 124 10.10 -5.35 2.55
CA GLU A 124 11.22 -4.97 1.68
C GLU A 124 12.28 -4.20 2.48
N ARG A 125 11.85 -3.30 3.37
CA ARG A 125 12.74 -2.57 4.30
C ARG A 125 13.56 -3.50 5.19
N GLU A 126 12.99 -4.60 5.66
CA GLU A 126 13.71 -5.60 6.47
C GLU A 126 14.73 -6.35 5.63
N LEU A 127 14.35 -6.81 4.43
CA LEU A 127 15.26 -7.48 3.49
C LEU A 127 16.43 -6.58 3.09
N SER A 128 16.17 -5.30 2.78
CA SER A 128 17.22 -4.31 2.54
C SER A 128 18.10 -4.10 3.78
N GLY A 129 17.53 -4.23 4.99
CA GLY A 129 18.29 -4.20 6.24
C GLY A 129 19.23 -5.38 6.40
N LEU A 130 18.78 -6.59 6.02
CA LEU A 130 19.62 -7.79 6.05
C LEU A 130 20.74 -7.70 5.01
N LEU A 131 20.44 -7.26 3.78
CA LEU A 131 21.46 -7.05 2.74
C LEU A 131 22.51 -6.00 3.14
N MET A 132 22.10 -4.92 3.81
CA MET A 132 23.02 -3.89 4.30
C MET A 132 24.06 -4.40 5.31
N GLN A 133 23.85 -5.57 5.94
CA GLN A 133 24.83 -6.13 6.88
C GLN A 133 26.08 -6.66 6.17
N ASP A 134 25.92 -7.18 4.95
CA ASP A 134 27.01 -7.63 4.11
C ASP A 134 26.55 -7.60 2.65
N LEU A 135 27.03 -6.64 1.85
CA LEU A 135 26.72 -6.57 0.42
C LEU A 135 27.65 -7.43 -0.44
N ASN A 136 28.70 -8.04 0.13
CA ASN A 136 29.57 -8.96 -0.62
C ASN A 136 28.82 -10.19 -1.13
N VAL A 137 27.70 -10.50 -0.48
CA VAL A 137 26.75 -11.54 -0.89
C VAL A 137 26.12 -11.26 -2.26
N LEU A 138 25.96 -9.98 -2.64
CA LEU A 138 25.49 -9.57 -3.97
C LEU A 138 26.65 -9.52 -4.97
N GLU A 139 27.75 -8.89 -4.56
CA GLU A 139 28.95 -8.70 -5.38
C GLU A 139 30.16 -8.43 -4.48
N LYS A 140 31.25 -9.18 -4.69
CA LYS A 140 32.48 -8.99 -3.91
C LYS A 140 33.01 -7.56 -4.04
N GLY A 141 33.26 -6.92 -2.90
CA GLY A 141 33.78 -5.55 -2.86
C GLY A 141 32.72 -4.46 -2.94
N LEU A 142 31.42 -4.82 -3.04
CA LEU A 142 30.31 -3.88 -2.96
C LEU A 142 30.15 -3.38 -1.52
N ARG A 143 30.24 -2.07 -1.32
CA ARG A 143 30.22 -1.42 0.00
C ARG A 143 28.96 -0.59 0.20
N PRO A 144 28.22 -0.78 1.32
CA PRO A 144 27.02 0.01 1.58
C PRO A 144 27.39 1.46 1.90
N LEU A 145 26.71 2.41 1.26
CA LEU A 145 26.84 3.84 1.57
C LEU A 145 25.67 4.33 2.41
N LYS A 146 24.43 4.02 1.99
CA LYS A 146 23.22 4.52 2.65
C LYS A 146 22.02 3.63 2.39
N LYS A 147 21.24 3.37 3.44
CA LYS A 147 19.91 2.76 3.35
C LYS A 147 18.84 3.85 3.20
N GLU A 148 17.82 3.60 2.37
CA GLU A 148 16.70 4.53 2.10
C GLU A 148 17.20 5.93 1.71
N SER A 149 17.98 6.01 0.63
CA SER A 149 18.53 7.27 0.14
C SER A 149 17.46 8.08 -0.58
N ALA A 150 17.05 9.21 0.01
CA ALA A 150 16.02 10.09 -0.54
C ALA A 150 16.39 10.66 -1.93
N MET A 151 15.41 10.60 -2.84
CA MET A 151 15.48 11.09 -4.21
C MET A 151 14.33 12.09 -4.47
N PRO A 152 14.38 12.91 -5.54
CA PRO A 152 13.29 13.81 -5.89
C PRO A 152 11.94 13.08 -6.01
N LYS A 153 11.97 11.84 -6.51
CA LYS A 153 10.77 10.99 -6.67
C LYS A 153 10.97 9.62 -6.02
N GLY A 154 10.86 9.58 -4.70
CA GLY A 154 10.92 8.37 -3.88
C GLY A 154 12.26 8.23 -3.16
N ALA A 155 12.66 7.00 -2.85
CA ALA A 155 13.93 6.70 -2.21
C ALA A 155 14.50 5.39 -2.78
N VAL A 156 15.82 5.35 -2.96
CA VAL A 156 16.55 4.11 -3.29
C VAL A 156 16.66 3.26 -2.04
N ASP A 157 16.34 1.97 -2.11
CA ASP A 157 16.39 1.07 -0.95
C ASP A 157 17.79 0.99 -0.36
N ILE A 158 18.81 0.75 -1.20
CA ILE A 158 20.22 0.75 -0.81
C ILE A 158 21.04 1.49 -1.87
N LEU A 159 21.85 2.44 -1.43
CA LEU A 159 22.91 3.04 -2.22
C LEU A 159 24.24 2.45 -1.76
N ALA A 160 25.03 1.97 -2.71
CA ALA A 160 26.32 1.33 -2.48
C ALA A 160 27.38 1.88 -3.44
N GLU A 161 28.62 1.45 -3.23
CA GLU A 161 29.78 1.73 -4.09
C GLU A 161 30.47 0.41 -4.43
N ASP A 162 30.74 0.16 -5.71
CA ASP A 162 31.46 -1.05 -6.14
C ASP A 162 32.97 -0.92 -5.93
N ALA A 163 33.72 -2.00 -6.22
CA ALA A 163 35.17 -2.03 -6.05
C ALA A 163 35.93 -1.03 -6.94
N LEU A 164 35.29 -0.50 -8.00
CA LEU A 164 35.85 0.50 -8.90
C LEU A 164 35.47 1.94 -8.50
N GLY A 165 34.70 2.11 -7.42
CA GLY A 165 34.24 3.42 -6.95
C GLY A 165 32.98 3.92 -7.66
N HIS A 166 32.27 3.08 -8.42
CA HIS A 166 31.02 3.48 -9.06
C HIS A 166 29.84 3.38 -8.10
N LEU A 167 28.91 4.32 -8.21
CA LEU A 167 27.67 4.24 -7.44
C LEU A 167 26.78 3.10 -7.95
N VAL A 168 26.21 2.36 -7.01
CA VAL A 168 25.29 1.26 -7.28
C VAL A 168 23.98 1.53 -6.56
N ALA A 169 22.91 1.72 -7.33
CA ALA A 169 21.54 1.77 -6.79
C ALA A 169 20.98 0.35 -6.71
N ILE A 170 20.50 -0.07 -5.55
CA ILE A 170 19.93 -1.41 -5.36
C ILE A 170 18.47 -1.27 -4.96
N GLU A 171 17.59 -1.89 -5.72
CA GLU A 171 16.15 -1.96 -5.46
C GLU A 171 15.80 -3.37 -5.00
N VAL A 172 15.07 -3.51 -3.88
CA VAL A 172 14.77 -4.81 -3.26
C VAL A 172 13.27 -5.06 -3.32
N LYS A 173 12.87 -6.22 -3.84
CA LYS A 173 11.47 -6.68 -3.86
C LYS A 173 11.31 -7.97 -3.09
N ARG A 174 10.25 -8.02 -2.26
CA ARG A 174 9.85 -9.22 -1.51
C ARG A 174 9.00 -10.19 -2.33
N ARG A 175 8.69 -9.85 -3.59
CA ARG A 175 7.87 -10.65 -4.51
C ARG A 175 8.46 -10.54 -5.90
N ASP A 176 7.83 -11.22 -6.84
CA ASP A 176 8.15 -11.14 -8.27
C ASP A 176 8.25 -9.69 -8.73
N ALA A 177 9.37 -9.37 -9.37
CA ALA A 177 9.60 -8.05 -9.92
C ALA A 177 8.95 -7.90 -11.31
N GLY A 178 8.09 -6.89 -11.43
CA GLY A 178 7.48 -6.47 -12.69
C GLY A 178 8.16 -5.24 -13.31
N LEU A 179 7.64 -4.79 -14.46
CA LEU A 179 8.14 -3.61 -15.20
C LEU A 179 8.25 -2.34 -14.33
N ALA A 180 7.33 -2.18 -13.38
CA ALA A 180 7.33 -1.04 -12.46
C ALA A 180 8.62 -0.98 -11.61
N ALA A 181 9.16 -2.12 -11.17
CA ALA A 181 10.39 -2.18 -10.39
C ALA A 181 11.61 -1.78 -11.23
N VAL A 182 11.68 -2.25 -12.48
CA VAL A 182 12.74 -1.89 -13.43
C VAL A 182 12.69 -0.41 -13.77
N THR A 183 11.49 0.12 -14.04
CA THR A 183 11.28 1.55 -14.33
C THR A 183 11.68 2.43 -13.14
N GLN A 184 11.37 1.97 -11.93
CA GLN A 184 11.78 2.65 -10.70
C GLN A 184 13.30 2.67 -10.53
N LEU A 185 13.97 1.53 -10.67
CA LEU A 185 15.43 1.44 -10.57
C LEU A 185 16.11 2.30 -11.65
N ASN A 186 15.66 2.23 -12.90
CA ASN A 186 16.21 3.02 -14.00
C ASN A 186 16.11 4.53 -13.72
N ARG A 187 14.95 4.98 -13.19
CA ARG A 187 14.76 6.38 -12.79
C ARG A 187 15.81 6.81 -11.76
N TYR A 188 16.10 5.97 -10.77
CA TYR A 188 17.11 6.29 -9.75
C TYR A 188 18.52 6.34 -10.31
N VAL A 189 18.90 5.36 -11.14
CA VAL A 189 20.20 5.35 -11.81
C VAL A 189 20.39 6.63 -12.63
N HIS A 190 19.38 7.04 -13.40
CA HIS A 190 19.44 8.28 -14.19
C HIS A 190 19.54 9.54 -13.31
N GLU A 191 18.77 9.61 -12.23
CA GLU A 191 18.83 10.75 -11.30
C GLU A 191 20.19 10.85 -10.58
N LEU A 192 20.77 9.71 -10.18
CA LEU A 192 22.11 9.66 -9.58
C LEU A 192 23.19 10.07 -10.57
N ARG A 193 23.12 9.55 -11.81
CA ARG A 193 24.05 9.91 -12.89
C ARG A 193 24.05 11.41 -13.18
N LYS A 194 22.86 12.03 -13.20
CA LYS A 194 22.72 13.50 -13.35
C LYS A 194 23.35 14.30 -12.21
N ARG A 195 23.28 13.81 -10.98
CA ARG A 195 23.73 14.53 -9.77
C ARG A 195 25.23 14.42 -9.51
N LYS A 196 25.78 13.22 -9.69
CA LYS A 196 27.16 12.90 -9.31
C LYS A 196 28.12 12.83 -10.50
N GLY A 197 27.59 12.64 -11.71
CA GLY A 197 28.40 12.28 -12.88
C GLY A 197 28.98 10.87 -12.78
N GLY A 198 29.64 10.42 -13.84
CA GLY A 198 30.31 9.11 -13.89
C GLY A 198 29.38 7.92 -14.13
N VAL A 199 29.93 6.72 -13.95
CA VAL A 199 29.22 5.45 -14.13
C VAL A 199 28.35 5.20 -12.89
N VAL A 200 27.08 4.87 -13.14
CA VAL A 200 26.13 4.45 -12.11
C VAL A 200 25.50 3.16 -12.59
N ARG A 201 25.56 2.13 -11.74
CA ARG A 201 24.96 0.81 -11.95
C ARG A 201 23.65 0.70 -11.17
N GLY A 202 22.80 -0.21 -11.59
CA GLY A 202 21.56 -0.53 -10.88
C GLY A 202 21.39 -2.03 -10.75
N ILE A 203 21.12 -2.52 -9.54
CA ILE A 203 20.87 -3.93 -9.24
C ILE A 203 19.44 -4.10 -8.72
N LEU A 204 18.66 -4.98 -9.35
CA LEU A 204 17.36 -5.38 -8.88
C LEU A 204 17.46 -6.72 -8.15
N CYS A 205 17.04 -6.74 -6.88
CA CYS A 205 17.05 -7.93 -6.03
C CYS A 205 15.63 -8.43 -5.77
N SER A 206 15.27 -9.64 -6.22
CA SER A 206 13.93 -10.21 -5.96
C SER A 206 13.90 -11.74 -6.08
N PRO A 207 12.93 -12.45 -5.47
CA PRO A 207 12.78 -13.91 -5.60
C PRO A 207 12.64 -14.41 -7.04
N SER A 208 11.97 -13.61 -7.87
CA SER A 208 11.84 -13.86 -9.29
C SER A 208 11.56 -12.55 -10.03
N ILE A 209 11.65 -12.58 -11.35
CA ILE A 209 11.39 -11.46 -12.24
C ILE A 209 10.56 -11.94 -13.42
N THR A 210 9.56 -11.16 -13.81
CA THR A 210 8.73 -11.48 -14.98
C THR A 210 9.56 -11.38 -16.27
N ALA A 211 9.24 -12.19 -17.29
CA ALA A 211 10.00 -12.22 -18.55
C ALA A 211 10.13 -10.83 -19.22
N ASN A 212 9.02 -10.07 -19.26
CA ASN A 212 9.02 -8.72 -19.82
C ASN A 212 9.88 -7.75 -19.00
N ALA A 213 9.87 -7.88 -17.67
CA ALA A 213 10.72 -7.06 -16.80
C ALA A 213 12.19 -7.42 -16.97
N HIS A 214 12.55 -8.70 -17.10
CA HIS A 214 13.92 -9.13 -17.36
C HIS A 214 14.45 -8.54 -18.68
N LYS A 215 13.65 -8.64 -19.75
CA LYS A 215 14.00 -8.07 -21.05
C LYS A 215 14.21 -6.55 -20.98
N MET A 216 13.33 -5.83 -20.28
CA MET A 216 13.49 -4.38 -20.07
C MET A 216 14.75 -4.08 -19.26
N LEU A 217 15.02 -4.86 -18.21
CA LEU A 217 16.17 -4.69 -17.34
C LEU A 217 17.48 -4.83 -18.12
N GLU A 218 17.58 -5.81 -19.02
CA GLU A 218 18.71 -5.97 -19.96
C GLU A 218 18.83 -4.79 -20.93
N GLN A 219 17.71 -4.33 -21.51
CA GLN A 219 17.68 -3.20 -22.44
C GLN A 219 18.16 -1.89 -21.79
N GLU A 220 17.88 -1.69 -20.52
CA GLU A 220 18.28 -0.50 -19.75
C GLU A 220 19.70 -0.61 -19.16
N GLY A 221 20.41 -1.73 -19.40
CA GLY A 221 21.75 -1.96 -18.85
C GLY A 221 21.77 -2.06 -17.33
N LEU A 222 20.70 -2.60 -16.75
CA LEU A 222 20.56 -2.86 -15.32
C LEU A 222 20.87 -4.34 -15.03
N GLU A 223 21.18 -4.65 -13.77
CA GLU A 223 21.58 -5.98 -13.32
C GLU A 223 20.49 -6.63 -12.46
N TYR A 224 20.43 -7.96 -12.48
CA TYR A 224 19.48 -8.74 -11.69
C TYR A 224 20.16 -9.77 -10.80
N VAL A 225 19.78 -9.77 -9.51
CA VAL A 225 20.16 -10.80 -8.54
C VAL A 225 18.91 -11.43 -7.96
N LYS A 226 18.82 -12.76 -8.05
CA LYS A 226 17.73 -13.51 -7.44
C LYS A 226 17.96 -13.62 -5.93
N LEU A 227 16.98 -13.14 -5.16
CA LEU A 227 16.99 -13.11 -3.71
C LEU A 227 16.25 -14.33 -3.13
N ASP A 228 16.98 -15.29 -2.57
CA ASP A 228 16.40 -16.40 -1.81
C ASP A 228 16.39 -16.06 -0.32
N TYR A 229 15.19 -16.01 0.26
CA TYR A 229 15.00 -15.67 1.66
C TYR A 229 13.78 -16.40 2.24
N GLU A 230 13.81 -16.57 3.55
CA GLU A 230 12.74 -17.17 4.32
C GLU A 230 12.07 -16.12 5.20
N ILE A 231 10.74 -16.16 5.25
CA ILE A 231 9.95 -15.38 6.20
C ILE A 231 9.48 -16.32 7.30
N GLY A 232 9.91 -16.07 8.52
CA GLY A 232 9.34 -16.62 9.73
C GLY A 232 8.65 -15.54 10.56
N ASN A 233 7.80 -15.96 11.50
CA ASN A 233 7.37 -15.11 12.62
C ASN A 233 8.25 -15.51 13.82
N PRO A 234 9.15 -14.64 14.33
CA PRO A 234 9.20 -13.19 14.16
C PRO A 234 10.42 -12.65 13.36
N CYS A 235 10.91 -13.34 12.33
CA CYS A 235 12.09 -12.87 11.58
C CYS A 235 12.13 -13.29 10.11
N ALA A 236 12.73 -12.47 9.25
CA ALA A 236 13.18 -12.89 7.93
C ALA A 236 14.68 -13.24 7.93
N LYS A 237 15.09 -14.20 7.10
CA LYS A 237 16.50 -14.59 6.91
C LYS A 237 16.82 -14.79 5.44
N ILE A 238 17.93 -14.20 4.96
CA ILE A 238 18.44 -14.47 3.62
C ILE A 238 19.09 -15.86 3.62
N ARG A 239 18.64 -16.72 2.70
CA ARG A 239 19.13 -18.10 2.55
C ARG A 239 20.23 -18.20 1.51
N GLY A 240 20.14 -17.41 0.44
CA GLY A 240 21.10 -17.42 -0.65
C GLY A 240 20.80 -16.37 -1.71
N LEU A 241 21.74 -16.21 -2.64
CA LEU A 241 21.63 -15.29 -3.77
C LEU A 241 22.12 -16.00 -5.03
N GLU A 242 21.44 -15.77 -6.14
CA GLU A 242 21.78 -16.36 -7.44
C GLU A 242 21.82 -15.24 -8.49
N LYS A 243 23.02 -14.88 -8.98
CA LYS A 243 23.16 -13.93 -10.09
C LYS A 243 22.73 -14.63 -11.38
N LYS A 244 21.68 -14.13 -12.04
CA LYS A 244 21.09 -14.77 -13.23
C LYS A 244 21.55 -14.16 -14.56
N GLN A 245 22.35 -13.11 -14.51
CA GLN A 245 22.92 -12.45 -15.68
C GLN A 245 24.44 -12.57 -15.66
N ARG A 246 25.03 -12.73 -16.86
CA ARG A 246 26.48 -12.54 -17.06
C ARG A 246 26.82 -11.07 -16.82
N ASP A 247 28.02 -10.77 -16.36
CA ASP A 247 28.43 -9.39 -16.15
C ASP A 247 28.30 -8.62 -17.47
N LEU A 248 27.83 -7.36 -17.41
CA LEU A 248 27.73 -6.49 -18.61
C LEU A 248 29.10 -6.28 -19.30
N HIS A 249 30.19 -6.64 -18.62
CA HIS A 249 31.56 -6.61 -19.13
C HIS A 249 32.02 -7.93 -19.78
N GLU A 250 31.17 -8.96 -19.81
CA GLU A 250 31.45 -10.28 -20.41
C GLU A 250 30.78 -10.46 -21.80
N TYR A 251 30.29 -9.38 -22.42
CA TYR A 251 29.82 -9.32 -23.80
C TYR A 251 30.68 -8.41 -24.67
#